data_AF-A0A1R1PT02-F1
#
_entry.id   AF-A0A1R1PT02-F1
#
_cell.length_a   1.000
_cell.length_b   1.000
_cell.length_c   1.000
_cell.angle_alpha   90.00
_cell.angle_beta   90.00
_cell.angle_gamma   90.00
#
_symmetry.space_group_name_H-M   'P 1'
#
loop_
_entity.id
_entity.type
_entity.pdbx_description
1 polymer ?
#
loop_
_entity_poly.entity_id
_entity_poly.type
_entity_poly.pdbx_seq_one_letter_code
_entity_poly.pdbx_strand_id
1 'polypeptide(L)'
;MGKVEGKGTNWHGHVTAITVGPEYRRLGLAQIMMHFLEEASDKTYSCYFVDLFVRPSNKVAVNMYKQLGYVVYRRILNYYWKSGLAPAEDGYDMRKALSKDVKKKSMIPLKHPVNAYDLKFEAPRHGSLGFLPRKRAARHRGRVKSFPRDDPKKPIHLTAFIGYKAGMTHVVRDLDRPGSKMHKKEVVEAVTVIEAPPMVIVGVVGYIETPRGLRSLTTVWAEHLSDEVKRRFYKNWYRSKRKAFTSYAKKYTENDGKAITRDLERIKKYCTVVRVLAHTQMRKVKIGQKKAHLLEVQVNGGTIAQKVDWAKEHFEKEVSVSDVFEPSENVDIIAVTKGHGFEGVTHRWGTKKLPRKTHKGLRKVACIGAWHPSRVMYSVARAGQNGYHHRTEVNKKIYRIGKADDEGNASTEFDLTKKRITPMGGFPHYGIVNEDFIMIKGCCAGAKKRVLTLRKSLRVHTKRAALENISLKFIDTSSKFGHGRFQTDAEKKAFMGTLKKDLA
;
A
#
# COMPACT_ATOMS: atom_id res chain seq x y z
N MET A 1 -4.73 42.58 23.73
CA MET A 1 -5.97 42.23 24.45
C MET A 1 -6.51 40.86 24.04
N GLY A 2 -6.73 40.59 22.75
CA GLY A 2 -7.20 39.28 22.28
C GLY A 2 -6.76 38.95 20.84
N LYS A 3 -7.28 37.84 20.32
CA LYS A 3 -7.12 37.37 18.93
C LYS A 3 -8.43 36.73 18.46
N VAL A 4 -8.59 36.53 17.16
CA VAL A 4 -9.71 35.74 16.62
C VAL A 4 -9.19 34.37 16.19
N GLU A 5 -9.88 33.31 16.58
CA GLU A 5 -9.49 31.94 16.24
C GLU A 5 -10.67 30.96 16.07
N GLY A 6 -10.34 29.75 15.61
CA GLY A 6 -11.30 28.68 15.37
C GLY A 6 -11.74 28.55 13.91
N LYS A 7 -12.81 27.79 13.66
CA LYS A 7 -13.39 27.51 12.33
C LYS A 7 -14.88 27.20 12.44
N GLY A 8 -15.66 27.55 11.42
CA GLY A 8 -17.09 27.25 11.37
C GLY A 8 -17.85 27.90 12.52
N THR A 9 -18.68 27.13 13.23
CA THR A 9 -19.43 27.59 14.42
C THR A 9 -18.55 27.87 15.63
N ASN A 10 -17.27 27.47 15.59
CA ASN A 10 -16.27 27.79 16.60
C ASN A 10 -15.41 29.00 16.21
N TRP A 11 -15.80 29.83 15.23
CA TRP A 11 -15.09 31.08 14.93
C TRP A 11 -15.43 32.13 16.00
N HIS A 12 -14.45 32.52 16.82
CA HIS A 12 -14.66 33.33 18.02
C HIS A 12 -13.51 34.29 18.32
N GLY A 13 -13.80 35.34 19.09
CA GLY A 13 -12.79 36.18 19.72
C GLY A 13 -12.29 35.54 21.02
N HIS A 14 -10.99 35.50 21.24
CA HIS A 14 -10.36 34.97 22.43
C HIS A 14 -9.63 36.06 23.19
N VAL A 15 -9.94 36.24 24.48
CA VAL A 15 -9.22 37.16 25.37
C VAL A 15 -7.90 36.53 25.79
N THR A 16 -6.78 37.11 25.34
CA THR A 16 -5.44 36.58 25.64
C THR A 16 -4.98 36.98 27.03
N ALA A 17 -5.14 38.25 27.40
CA ALA A 17 -4.79 38.79 28.71
C ALA A 17 -5.40 40.19 28.89
N ILE A 18 -5.95 40.44 30.08
CA ILE A 18 -6.39 41.75 30.56
C ILE A 18 -5.93 41.89 32.01
N THR A 19 -5.22 42.97 32.28
CA THR A 19 -4.71 43.29 33.62
C THR A 19 -4.93 44.78 33.86
N VAL A 20 -5.45 45.13 35.04
CA VAL A 20 -5.58 46.52 35.48
C VAL A 20 -4.70 46.72 36.72
N GLY A 21 -3.84 47.74 36.68
CA GLY A 21 -2.97 48.13 37.78
C GLY A 21 -3.77 48.39 39.06
N PRO A 22 -3.27 48.03 40.26
CA PRO A 22 -4.00 48.17 41.53
C PRO A 22 -4.61 49.56 41.74
N GLU A 23 -3.85 50.60 41.43
CA GLU A 23 -4.24 52.02 41.55
C GLU A 23 -5.39 52.44 40.61
N TYR A 24 -5.64 51.69 39.53
CA TYR A 24 -6.69 51.97 38.55
C TYR A 24 -7.87 50.98 38.60
N ARG A 25 -7.92 50.11 39.62
CA ARG A 25 -9.05 49.19 39.82
C ARG A 25 -10.30 49.97 40.25
N ARG A 26 -11.48 49.39 39.99
CA ARG A 26 -12.81 49.98 40.30
C ARG A 26 -13.20 51.23 39.47
N LEU A 27 -12.35 51.69 38.55
CA LEU A 27 -12.67 52.73 37.57
C LEU A 27 -13.40 52.21 36.31
N GLY A 28 -13.83 50.94 36.28
CA GLY A 28 -14.52 50.35 35.12
C GLY A 28 -13.65 50.05 33.90
N LEU A 29 -12.33 50.33 33.93
CA LEU A 29 -11.44 50.18 32.78
C LEU A 29 -11.45 48.78 32.13
N ALA A 30 -11.51 47.72 32.95
CA ALA A 30 -11.59 46.35 32.43
C ALA A 30 -12.88 46.08 31.65
N GLN A 31 -14.01 46.67 32.08
CA GLN A 31 -15.30 46.54 31.39
C GLN A 31 -15.26 47.27 30.05
N ILE A 32 -14.71 48.49 30.02
CA ILE A 32 -14.55 49.28 28.78
C ILE A 32 -13.69 48.51 27.77
N MET A 33 -12.55 47.95 28.21
CA MET A 33 -11.69 47.15 27.36
C MET A 33 -12.39 45.89 26.83
N MET A 34 -13.17 45.20 27.66
CA MET A 34 -13.96 44.05 27.23
C MET A 34 -15.01 44.43 26.19
N HIS A 35 -15.75 45.52 26.39
CA HIS A 35 -16.75 46.00 25.43
C HIS A 35 -16.12 46.30 24.07
N PHE A 36 -14.95 46.94 24.05
CA PHE A 36 -14.22 47.18 22.80
C PHE A 36 -13.83 45.88 22.09
N LEU A 37 -13.39 44.85 22.84
CA LEU A 37 -13.06 43.53 22.28
C LEU A 37 -14.30 42.83 21.72
N GLU A 38 -15.41 42.85 22.45
CA GLU A 38 -16.69 42.28 22.05
C GLU A 38 -17.19 42.93 20.75
N GLU A 39 -17.18 44.26 20.69
CA GLU A 39 -17.62 45.02 19.53
C GLU A 39 -16.75 44.73 18.30
N ALA A 40 -15.42 44.73 18.46
CA ALA A 40 -14.51 44.39 17.37
C ALA A 40 -14.71 42.93 16.89
N SER A 41 -14.92 42.00 17.82
CA SER A 41 -15.14 40.58 17.49
C SER A 41 -16.47 40.37 16.75
N ASP A 42 -17.50 41.14 17.10
CA ASP A 42 -18.84 41.04 16.50
C ASP A 42 -18.89 41.77 15.15
N LYS A 43 -18.60 43.08 15.14
CA LYS A 43 -18.76 43.93 13.96
C LYS A 43 -17.69 43.71 12.90
N THR A 44 -16.43 43.58 13.29
CA THR A 44 -15.31 43.49 12.33
C THR A 44 -15.08 42.06 11.85
N TYR A 45 -15.12 41.09 12.76
CA TYR A 45 -14.75 39.70 12.46
C TYR A 45 -15.92 38.72 12.39
N SER A 46 -17.15 39.19 12.67
CA SER A 46 -18.38 38.40 12.66
C SER A 46 -18.21 37.05 13.37
N CYS A 47 -17.75 37.11 14.63
CA CYS A 47 -17.55 35.96 15.50
C CYS A 47 -18.88 35.42 16.05
N TYR A 48 -18.94 34.12 16.37
CA TYR A 48 -20.11 33.51 17.03
C TYR A 48 -20.17 33.85 18.53
N PHE A 49 -19.02 33.94 19.18
CA PHE A 49 -18.91 34.24 20.61
C PHE A 49 -17.55 34.87 20.93
N VAL A 50 -17.40 35.32 22.17
CA VAL A 50 -16.11 35.65 22.78
C VAL A 50 -15.87 34.67 23.94
N ASP A 51 -14.65 34.15 24.05
CA ASP A 51 -14.23 33.32 25.18
C ASP A 51 -12.99 33.85 25.91
N LEU A 52 -12.82 33.36 27.13
CA LEU A 52 -11.69 33.66 28.00
C LEU A 52 -11.43 32.51 28.97
N PHE A 53 -10.20 32.41 29.45
CA PHE A 53 -9.84 31.52 30.54
C PHE A 53 -9.55 32.32 31.82
N VAL A 54 -10.17 31.94 32.93
CA VAL A 54 -9.97 32.57 34.24
C VAL A 54 -9.79 31.55 35.35
N ARG A 55 -8.97 31.88 36.35
CA ARG A 55 -8.77 31.06 37.56
C ARG A 55 -10.03 31.04 38.44
N PRO A 56 -10.53 29.87 38.87
CA PRO A 56 -11.64 29.74 39.82
C PRO A 56 -11.44 30.50 41.14
N SER A 57 -10.19 30.68 41.58
CA SER A 57 -9.78 31.43 42.77
C SER A 57 -9.93 32.94 42.60
N ASN A 58 -9.85 33.47 41.38
CA ASN A 58 -10.06 34.89 41.11
C ASN A 58 -11.56 35.23 41.06
N LYS A 59 -12.21 35.16 42.22
CA LYS A 59 -13.66 35.41 42.37
C LYS A 59 -14.06 36.80 41.88
N VAL A 60 -13.20 37.80 42.05
CA VAL A 60 -13.43 39.18 41.61
C VAL A 60 -13.57 39.23 40.08
N ALA A 61 -12.62 38.65 39.34
CA ALA A 61 -12.68 38.61 37.88
C ALA A 61 -13.84 37.74 37.38
N VAL A 62 -14.07 36.57 37.98
CA VAL A 62 -15.20 35.69 37.61
C VAL A 62 -16.54 36.41 37.77
N ASN A 63 -16.74 37.13 38.88
CA ASN A 63 -17.97 37.89 39.11
C ASN A 63 -18.13 39.06 38.13
N MET A 64 -17.03 39.77 37.82
CA MET A 64 -17.04 40.82 36.79
C MET A 64 -17.46 40.25 35.42
N TYR A 65 -16.90 39.11 34.99
CA TYR A 65 -17.27 38.51 33.71
C TYR A 65 -18.72 38.01 33.70
N LYS A 66 -19.22 37.45 34.80
CA LYS A 66 -20.64 37.09 34.94
C LYS A 66 -21.57 38.30 34.78
N GLN A 67 -21.22 39.44 35.39
CA GLN A 67 -21.97 40.69 35.22
C GLN A 67 -21.97 41.19 33.76
N LEU A 68 -20.88 40.96 33.02
CA LEU A 68 -20.79 41.25 31.59
C LEU A 68 -21.55 40.24 30.70
N GLY A 69 -22.18 39.22 31.28
CA GLY A 69 -22.98 38.22 30.55
C GLY A 69 -22.21 36.97 30.12
N TYR A 70 -21.00 36.75 30.63
CA TYR A 70 -20.26 35.52 30.37
C TYR A 70 -20.76 34.37 31.27
N VAL A 71 -20.89 33.19 30.69
CA VAL A 71 -21.23 31.95 31.40
C VAL A 71 -20.03 31.02 31.45
N VAL A 72 -19.91 30.23 32.52
CA VAL A 72 -18.90 29.17 32.59
C VAL A 72 -19.34 28.06 31.65
N TYR A 73 -18.71 27.99 30.48
CA TYR A 73 -19.00 26.98 29.45
C TYR A 73 -18.45 25.61 29.86
N ARG A 74 -17.23 25.57 30.41
CA ARG A 74 -16.64 24.33 30.93
C ARG A 74 -15.55 24.58 31.97
N ARG A 75 -15.31 23.56 32.78
CA ARG A 75 -14.17 23.48 33.70
C ARG A 75 -13.04 22.69 33.04
N ILE A 76 -11.84 23.28 33.00
CA ILE A 76 -10.64 22.66 32.45
C ILE A 76 -9.74 22.25 33.60
N LEU A 77 -9.51 20.95 33.74
CA LEU A 77 -8.70 20.41 34.82
C LEU A 77 -7.23 20.81 34.66
N ASN A 78 -6.60 21.25 35.76
CA ASN A 78 -5.17 21.57 35.85
C ASN A 78 -4.67 22.55 34.75
N TYR A 79 -5.52 23.48 34.31
CA TYR A 79 -5.20 24.43 33.24
C TYR A 79 -4.08 25.40 33.64
N TYR A 80 -4.12 25.90 34.88
CA TYR A 80 -3.06 26.74 35.43
C TYR A 80 -2.07 25.88 36.20
N TRP A 81 -0.99 25.52 35.50
CA TRP A 81 0.13 24.77 36.06
C TRP A 81 0.80 25.48 37.25
N LYS A 82 1.36 24.67 38.17
CA LYS A 82 2.12 25.11 39.35
C LYS A 82 3.34 25.95 38.95
N SER A 83 3.27 27.26 39.14
CA SER A 83 4.42 28.16 39.05
C SER A 83 4.86 28.54 40.47
N GLY A 84 6.04 28.09 40.89
CA GLY A 84 6.56 28.34 42.23
C GLY A 84 5.74 27.68 43.35
N LEU A 85 5.36 28.47 44.37
CA LEU A 85 4.66 28.01 45.57
C LEU A 85 3.13 27.86 45.39
N ALA A 86 2.56 28.35 44.29
CA ALA A 86 1.10 28.31 44.08
C ALA A 86 0.63 26.90 43.62
N PRO A 87 -0.46 26.34 44.20
CA PRO A 87 -0.98 25.03 43.79
C PRO A 87 -1.45 25.05 42.33
N ALA A 88 -1.42 23.89 41.68
CA ALA A 88 -2.05 23.73 40.37
C ALA A 88 -3.55 23.97 40.50
N GLU A 89 -4.13 24.67 39.53
CA GLU A 89 -5.52 25.09 39.58
C GLU A 89 -6.22 24.83 38.24
N ASP A 90 -7.51 24.48 38.32
CA ASP A 90 -8.37 24.38 37.15
C ASP A 90 -8.57 25.75 36.50
N GLY A 91 -9.04 25.76 35.25
CA GLY A 91 -9.46 26.98 34.55
C GLY A 91 -10.94 26.95 34.22
N TYR A 92 -11.62 28.07 34.35
CA TYR A 92 -12.95 28.26 33.76
C TYR A 92 -12.80 28.84 32.36
N ASP A 93 -13.30 28.11 31.37
CA ASP A 93 -13.59 28.62 30.03
C ASP A 93 -14.94 29.33 30.11
N MET A 94 -14.91 30.65 30.04
CA MET A 94 -16.12 31.48 30.10
C MET A 94 -16.44 32.04 28.72
N ARG A 95 -17.71 32.02 28.33
CA ARG A 95 -18.17 32.41 26.98
C ARG A 95 -19.35 33.36 27.02
N LYS A 96 -19.40 34.25 26.02
CA LYS A 96 -20.53 35.14 25.73
C LYS A 96 -20.85 35.07 24.24
N ALA A 97 -22.08 34.69 23.90
CA ALA A 97 -22.54 34.68 22.51
C ALA A 97 -22.61 36.11 21.94
N LEU A 98 -22.24 36.26 20.68
CA LEU A 98 -22.37 37.51 19.91
C LEU A 98 -23.55 37.42 18.94
N SER A 99 -23.81 38.49 18.18
CA SER A 99 -24.98 38.61 17.29
C SER A 99 -25.16 37.43 16.32
N LYS A 100 -24.06 36.81 15.89
CA LYS A 100 -24.05 35.69 14.95
C LYS A 100 -24.53 34.36 15.54
N ASP A 101 -24.40 34.14 16.85
CA ASP A 101 -24.93 32.95 17.53
C ASP A 101 -26.35 33.21 18.09
N VAL A 102 -27.30 33.39 17.17
CA VAL A 102 -28.71 33.71 17.49
C VAL A 102 -29.34 32.71 18.47
N LYS A 103 -28.97 31.43 18.36
CA LYS A 103 -29.49 30.34 19.22
C LYS A 103 -28.69 30.15 20.51
N LYS A 104 -27.67 31.00 20.76
CA LYS A 104 -26.77 30.95 21.92
C LYS A 104 -26.19 29.55 22.21
N LYS A 105 -25.94 28.77 21.15
CA LYS A 105 -25.45 27.39 21.29
C LYS A 105 -24.07 27.32 21.94
N SER A 106 -23.25 28.35 21.72
CA SER A 106 -21.90 28.48 22.27
C SER A 106 -21.86 28.70 23.79
N MET A 107 -22.98 29.08 24.40
CA MET A 107 -23.10 29.36 25.83
C MET A 107 -23.61 28.15 26.63
N ILE A 108 -24.08 27.08 25.98
CA ILE A 108 -24.62 25.90 26.67
C ILE A 108 -23.47 25.16 27.37
N PRO A 109 -23.43 25.07 28.72
CA PRO A 109 -22.30 24.47 29.42
C PRO A 109 -22.14 22.98 29.13
N LEU A 110 -20.88 22.51 29.06
CA LEU A 110 -20.57 21.09 29.02
C LEU A 110 -20.81 20.46 30.39
N LYS A 111 -21.44 19.28 30.41
CA LYS A 111 -21.78 18.54 31.64
C LYS A 111 -20.57 17.93 32.36
N HIS A 112 -19.43 17.82 31.69
CA HIS A 112 -18.24 17.16 32.22
C HIS A 112 -17.01 18.08 32.09
N PRO A 113 -16.08 18.02 33.05
CA PRO A 113 -14.81 18.74 32.95
C PRO A 113 -13.94 18.14 31.83
N VAL A 114 -13.09 18.96 31.22
CA VAL A 114 -12.17 18.56 30.14
C VAL A 114 -10.72 18.73 30.57
N ASN A 115 -9.79 18.01 29.95
CA ASN A 115 -8.36 18.26 30.16
C ASN A 115 -7.86 19.35 29.21
N ALA A 116 -6.76 20.02 29.57
CA ALA A 116 -6.16 21.06 28.73
C ALA A 116 -5.74 20.57 27.32
N TYR A 117 -5.50 19.26 27.16
CA TYR A 117 -5.15 18.65 25.87
C TYR A 117 -6.37 18.49 24.93
N ASP A 118 -7.58 18.39 25.48
CA ASP A 118 -8.83 18.24 24.73
C ASP A 118 -9.24 19.57 24.04
N LEU A 119 -8.54 20.67 24.35
CA LEU A 119 -8.79 22.01 23.85
C LEU A 119 -8.22 22.29 22.46
N LYS A 120 -7.25 21.48 22.00
CA LYS A 120 -6.30 21.88 20.92
C LYS A 120 -6.47 21.16 19.59
N PHE A 121 -7.66 20.61 19.30
CA PHE A 121 -8.03 19.89 18.07
C PHE A 121 -7.57 18.43 17.99
N GLU A 122 -8.45 17.56 17.51
CA GLU A 122 -8.14 16.16 17.21
C GLU A 122 -7.72 15.98 15.75
N ALA A 123 -6.80 15.04 15.51
CA ALA A 123 -6.40 14.65 14.17
C ALA A 123 -6.08 13.14 14.12
N PRO A 124 -6.34 12.47 12.98
CA PRO A 124 -5.93 11.09 12.80
C PRO A 124 -4.42 10.94 12.92
N ARG A 125 -4.01 9.78 13.43
CA ARG A 125 -2.61 9.42 13.56
C ARG A 125 -1.91 9.33 12.19
N HIS A 126 -0.69 9.87 12.11
CA HIS A 126 0.17 9.70 10.94
C HIS A 126 0.75 8.28 10.83
N GLY A 127 0.35 7.57 9.78
CA GLY A 127 0.90 6.29 9.37
C GLY A 127 0.42 5.09 10.19
N SER A 128 0.08 4.01 9.49
CA SER A 128 -0.34 2.76 10.11
C SER A 128 0.78 2.09 10.91
N LEU A 129 0.44 1.62 12.11
CA LEU A 129 1.29 0.84 13.01
C LEU A 129 1.35 -0.65 12.64
N GLY A 130 0.36 -1.17 11.92
CA GLY A 130 0.31 -2.59 11.51
C GLY A 130 1.40 -2.99 10.51
N PHE A 131 2.12 -2.02 9.95
CA PHE A 131 3.26 -2.24 9.05
C PHE A 131 4.62 -2.01 9.71
N LEU A 132 4.68 -1.95 11.04
CA LEU A 132 5.93 -1.98 11.80
C LEU A 132 6.48 -3.41 11.90
N PRO A 133 7.82 -3.59 11.98
CA PRO A 133 8.84 -2.57 11.79
C PRO A 133 9.02 -2.17 10.30
N ARG A 134 9.16 -0.87 10.04
CA ARG A 134 9.46 -0.33 8.69
C ARG A 134 10.95 -0.46 8.36
N LYS A 135 11.38 -1.69 8.06
CA LYS A 135 12.77 -2.07 7.71
C LYS A 135 12.86 -2.68 6.32
N ARG A 136 14.08 -2.73 5.75
CA ARG A 136 14.35 -3.40 4.48
C ARG A 136 13.90 -4.86 4.54
N ALA A 137 13.22 -5.32 3.50
CA ALA A 137 12.86 -6.71 3.35
C ALA A 137 14.13 -7.58 3.24
N ALA A 138 14.16 -8.70 3.95
CA ALA A 138 15.30 -9.61 3.94
C ALA A 138 15.47 -10.36 2.61
N ARG A 139 14.42 -10.41 1.78
CA ARG A 139 14.41 -11.10 0.48
C ARG A 139 13.99 -10.13 -0.60
N HIS A 140 14.52 -10.34 -1.81
CA HIS A 140 14.19 -9.52 -2.98
C HIS A 140 12.80 -9.85 -3.56
N ARG A 141 12.38 -11.11 -3.49
CA ARG A 141 11.09 -11.61 -3.96
C ARG A 141 10.01 -11.49 -2.88
N GLY A 142 8.77 -11.25 -3.31
CA GLY A 142 7.58 -11.47 -2.50
C GLY A 142 7.48 -12.91 -1.99
N ARG A 143 7.54 -13.12 -0.67
CA ARG A 143 7.24 -14.43 -0.06
C ARG A 143 5.74 -14.54 0.17
N VAL A 144 5.11 -15.61 -0.31
CA VAL A 144 3.74 -15.97 0.07
C VAL A 144 3.74 -16.40 1.53
N LYS A 145 2.98 -15.72 2.38
CA LYS A 145 2.85 -16.06 3.81
C LYS A 145 1.71 -17.03 4.09
N SER A 146 0.65 -16.96 3.28
CA SER A 146 -0.52 -17.83 3.35
C SER A 146 -0.99 -18.11 1.93
N PHE A 147 -1.34 -19.35 1.61
CA PHE A 147 -2.03 -19.70 0.38
C PHE A 147 -3.55 -19.70 0.59
N PRO A 148 -4.37 -19.70 -0.47
CA PRO A 148 -5.81 -19.90 -0.36
C PRO A 148 -6.13 -21.20 0.37
N ARG A 149 -7.24 -21.21 1.10
CA ARG A 149 -7.75 -22.41 1.76
C ARG A 149 -8.02 -23.47 0.70
N ASP A 150 -7.64 -24.70 1.00
CA ASP A 150 -7.83 -25.83 0.13
C ASP A 150 -9.29 -26.31 0.14
N ASP A 151 -9.77 -26.73 -1.03
CA ASP A 151 -11.10 -27.29 -1.24
C ASP A 151 -10.97 -28.57 -2.06
N PRO A 152 -11.01 -29.76 -1.42
CA PRO A 152 -10.80 -31.04 -2.08
C PRO A 152 -11.80 -31.35 -3.20
N LYS A 153 -12.95 -30.67 -3.25
CA LYS A 153 -13.97 -30.88 -4.29
C LYS A 153 -13.61 -30.24 -5.63
N LYS A 154 -12.68 -29.27 -5.62
CA LYS A 154 -12.24 -28.58 -6.84
C LYS A 154 -11.21 -29.40 -7.60
N PRO A 155 -11.09 -29.21 -8.93
CA PRO A 155 -9.99 -29.79 -9.69
C PRO A 155 -8.64 -29.30 -9.16
N ILE A 156 -7.62 -30.13 -9.36
CA ILE A 156 -6.26 -29.83 -8.93
C ILE A 156 -5.74 -28.62 -9.70
N HIS A 157 -5.26 -27.62 -8.99
CA HIS A 157 -4.74 -26.40 -9.60
C HIS A 157 -3.65 -25.75 -8.76
N LEU A 158 -2.83 -24.93 -9.42
CA LEU A 158 -1.85 -24.07 -8.78
C LEU A 158 -2.47 -22.78 -8.27
N THR A 159 -1.87 -22.22 -7.21
CA THR A 159 -2.42 -21.06 -6.50
C THR A 159 -1.58 -19.79 -6.62
N ALA A 160 -0.40 -19.88 -7.25
CA ALA A 160 0.51 -18.75 -7.40
C ALA A 160 1.41 -18.89 -8.65
N PHE A 161 1.84 -17.74 -9.17
CA PHE A 161 2.73 -17.62 -10.32
C PHE A 161 3.77 -16.51 -10.07
N ILE A 162 4.87 -16.51 -10.82
CA ILE A 162 5.86 -15.42 -10.80
C ILE A 162 5.86 -14.66 -12.12
N GLY A 163 5.85 -13.33 -12.04
CA GLY A 163 6.10 -12.46 -13.19
C GLY A 163 7.05 -11.31 -12.86
N TYR A 164 7.40 -10.52 -13.86
CA TYR A 164 8.31 -9.38 -13.78
C TYR A 164 7.59 -8.12 -14.20
N LYS A 165 7.68 -7.08 -13.37
CA LYS A 165 7.05 -5.80 -13.66
C LYS A 165 7.73 -5.15 -14.88
N ALA A 166 7.06 -5.11 -16.02
CA ALA A 166 7.58 -4.50 -17.25
C ALA A 166 7.41 -2.98 -17.22
N GLY A 167 6.16 -2.53 -17.08
CA GLY A 167 5.81 -1.12 -17.12
C GLY A 167 4.34 -0.89 -16.88
N MET A 168 3.88 0.32 -17.17
CA MET A 168 2.48 0.71 -17.06
C MET A 168 2.04 1.41 -18.33
N THR A 169 0.77 1.23 -18.68
CA THR A 169 0.08 1.97 -19.74
C THR A 169 -1.34 2.27 -19.29
N HIS A 170 -2.21 2.73 -20.18
CA HIS A 170 -3.64 2.87 -19.93
C HIS A 170 -4.45 2.13 -20.97
N VAL A 171 -5.69 1.81 -20.62
CA VAL A 171 -6.68 1.17 -21.51
C VAL A 171 -7.99 1.93 -21.47
N VAL A 172 -8.79 1.76 -22.52
CA VAL A 172 -10.19 2.18 -22.56
C VAL A 172 -11.06 0.94 -22.49
N ARG A 173 -12.12 1.02 -21.70
CA ARG A 173 -13.18 0.02 -21.64
C ARG A 173 -14.51 0.65 -21.31
N ASP A 174 -15.59 -0.04 -21.63
CA ASP A 174 -16.90 0.30 -21.09
C ASP A 174 -17.03 -0.15 -19.64
N LEU A 175 -17.69 0.68 -18.83
CA LEU A 175 -17.98 0.37 -17.45
C LEU A 175 -19.39 -0.21 -17.31
N ASP A 176 -19.49 -1.50 -17.02
CA ASP A 176 -20.78 -2.13 -16.72
C ASP A 176 -21.05 -2.15 -15.21
N ARG A 177 -21.59 -1.04 -14.70
CA ARG A 177 -22.03 -0.92 -13.30
C ARG A 177 -23.38 -0.22 -13.16
N PRO A 178 -24.50 -0.97 -13.20
CA PRO A 178 -25.82 -0.40 -12.97
C PRO A 178 -25.87 0.41 -11.66
N GLY A 179 -26.40 1.64 -11.74
CA GLY A 179 -26.46 2.61 -10.63
C GLY A 179 -25.26 3.56 -10.53
N SER A 180 -24.20 3.36 -11.32
CA SER A 180 -23.10 4.33 -11.44
C SER A 180 -23.42 5.42 -12.47
N LYS A 181 -23.00 6.67 -12.22
CA LYS A 181 -23.04 7.76 -13.23
C LYS A 181 -22.21 7.45 -14.49
N MET A 182 -21.27 6.51 -14.36
CA MET A 182 -20.38 6.06 -15.42
C MET A 182 -20.84 4.74 -16.08
N HIS A 183 -22.03 4.22 -15.75
CA HIS A 183 -22.56 3.01 -16.39
C HIS A 183 -22.69 3.22 -17.91
N LYS A 184 -22.24 2.23 -18.69
CA LYS A 184 -22.20 2.27 -20.17
C LYS A 184 -21.43 3.46 -20.75
N LYS A 185 -20.53 4.04 -19.97
CA LYS A 185 -19.58 5.06 -20.45
C LYS A 185 -18.19 4.47 -20.53
N GLU A 186 -17.43 4.98 -21.49
CA GLU A 186 -16.02 4.67 -21.63
C GLU A 186 -15.23 5.28 -20.48
N VAL A 187 -14.35 4.46 -19.90
CA VAL A 187 -13.44 4.87 -18.85
C VAL A 187 -12.02 4.55 -19.25
N VAL A 188 -11.13 5.52 -19.00
CA VAL A 188 -9.69 5.33 -19.12
C VAL A 188 -9.15 4.85 -17.79
N GLU A 189 -8.49 3.70 -17.77
CA GLU A 189 -7.92 3.13 -16.56
C GLU A 189 -6.44 2.82 -16.76
N ALA A 190 -5.61 3.21 -15.79
CA ALA A 190 -4.21 2.84 -15.76
C ALA A 190 -4.06 1.34 -15.48
N VAL A 191 -3.14 0.69 -16.17
CA VAL A 191 -2.83 -0.73 -16.04
C VAL A 191 -1.33 -0.95 -15.89
N THR A 192 -0.94 -2.02 -15.19
CA THR A 192 0.45 -2.48 -15.15
C THR A 192 0.58 -3.74 -15.99
N VAL A 193 1.63 -3.80 -16.82
CA VAL A 193 1.99 -4.99 -17.59
C VAL A 193 3.05 -5.78 -16.81
N ILE A 194 2.80 -7.06 -16.60
CA ILE A 194 3.68 -8.00 -15.92
C ILE A 194 4.02 -9.11 -16.92
N GLU A 195 5.28 -9.18 -17.34
CA GLU A 195 5.77 -10.28 -18.18
C GLU A 195 5.90 -11.55 -17.33
N ALA A 196 5.35 -12.65 -17.80
CA ALA A 196 5.10 -13.87 -17.07
C ALA A 196 5.59 -15.06 -17.92
N PRO A 197 6.92 -15.26 -18.06
CA PRO A 197 7.44 -16.44 -18.74
C PRO A 197 6.91 -17.72 -18.07
N PRO A 198 6.75 -18.83 -18.82
CA PRO A 198 6.36 -20.09 -18.24
C PRO A 198 7.33 -20.54 -17.14
N MET A 199 6.80 -21.10 -16.06
CA MET A 199 7.58 -21.68 -14.96
C MET A 199 7.77 -23.18 -15.18
N VAL A 200 8.90 -23.72 -14.76
CA VAL A 200 9.15 -25.18 -14.82
C VAL A 200 8.98 -25.76 -13.43
N ILE A 201 8.17 -26.81 -13.29
CA ILE A 201 8.05 -27.57 -12.04
C ILE A 201 9.21 -28.56 -11.95
N VAL A 202 9.91 -28.54 -10.82
CA VAL A 202 11.15 -29.30 -10.60
C VAL A 202 11.15 -30.12 -9.32
N GLY A 203 10.03 -30.21 -8.63
CA GLY A 203 9.91 -31.03 -7.43
C GLY A 203 8.61 -30.84 -6.67
N VAL A 204 8.45 -31.61 -5.61
CA VAL A 204 7.31 -31.57 -4.69
C VAL A 204 7.79 -31.67 -3.24
N VAL A 205 7.12 -30.93 -2.36
CA VAL A 205 7.37 -30.89 -0.92
C VAL A 205 6.09 -31.27 -0.20
N GLY A 206 6.20 -32.26 0.67
CA GLY A 206 5.12 -32.65 1.58
C GLY A 206 5.27 -31.97 2.95
N TYR A 207 4.17 -31.45 3.48
CA TYR A 207 4.10 -30.89 4.82
C TYR A 207 3.16 -31.71 5.70
N ILE A 208 3.65 -32.07 6.89
CA ILE A 208 2.86 -32.71 7.95
C ILE A 208 2.40 -31.65 8.94
N GLU A 209 1.15 -31.77 9.38
CA GLU A 209 0.62 -30.95 10.46
C GLU A 209 1.07 -31.50 11.81
N THR A 210 1.70 -30.63 12.61
CA THR A 210 2.12 -30.94 13.97
C THR A 210 1.52 -29.91 14.91
N PRO A 211 1.45 -30.17 16.23
CA PRO A 211 0.97 -29.18 17.20
C PRO A 211 1.76 -27.85 17.18
N ARG A 212 3.01 -27.85 16.66
CA ARG A 212 3.85 -26.65 16.49
C ARG A 212 3.64 -25.93 15.15
N GLY A 213 2.80 -26.47 14.27
CA GLY A 213 2.54 -25.99 12.91
C GLY A 213 3.00 -26.97 11.82
N LEU A 214 3.03 -26.49 10.58
CA LEU A 214 3.44 -27.29 9.42
C LEU A 214 4.95 -27.52 9.41
N ARG A 215 5.37 -28.79 9.35
CA ARG A 215 6.77 -29.21 9.19
C ARG A 215 6.95 -29.90 7.84
N SER A 216 8.01 -29.58 7.11
CA SER A 216 8.35 -30.30 5.88
C SER A 216 8.76 -31.73 6.24
N LEU A 217 8.10 -32.72 5.61
CA LEU A 217 8.41 -34.14 5.81
C LEU A 217 9.53 -34.58 4.87
N THR A 218 9.29 -34.46 3.57
CA THR A 218 10.20 -34.86 2.49
C THR A 218 10.06 -33.93 1.29
N THR A 219 11.14 -33.80 0.54
CA THR A 219 11.20 -33.06 -0.73
C THR A 219 11.73 -34.01 -1.80
N VAL A 220 10.95 -34.18 -2.86
CA VAL A 220 11.34 -34.95 -4.05
C VAL A 220 11.63 -33.94 -5.17
N TRP A 221 12.76 -34.07 -5.84
CA TRP A 221 13.14 -33.24 -6.98
C TRP A 221 13.05 -34.03 -8.27
N ALA A 222 12.82 -33.35 -9.39
CA ALA A 222 12.88 -33.94 -10.73
C ALA A 222 14.29 -34.48 -11.05
N GLU A 223 14.37 -35.35 -12.06
CA GLU A 223 15.61 -36.01 -12.46
C GLU A 223 16.57 -35.01 -13.13
N HIS A 224 16.05 -34.24 -14.07
CA HIS A 224 16.82 -33.26 -14.84
C HIS A 224 16.48 -31.83 -14.41
N LEU A 225 17.47 -31.18 -13.81
CA LEU A 225 17.39 -29.77 -13.41
C LEU A 225 18.19 -28.87 -14.35
N SER A 226 17.54 -27.81 -14.82
CA SER A 226 18.17 -26.77 -15.63
C SER A 226 19.32 -26.06 -14.90
N ASP A 227 20.30 -25.58 -15.66
CA ASP A 227 21.41 -24.79 -15.11
C ASP A 227 20.93 -23.49 -14.42
N GLU A 228 19.79 -22.94 -14.85
CA GLU A 228 19.24 -21.72 -14.27
C GLU A 228 18.80 -21.90 -12.81
N VAL A 229 18.20 -23.06 -12.49
CA VAL A 229 17.82 -23.40 -11.12
C VAL A 229 19.04 -23.88 -10.33
N LYS A 230 19.98 -24.62 -10.94
CA LYS A 230 21.25 -24.99 -10.29
C LYS A 230 22.04 -23.75 -9.85
N ARG A 231 22.02 -22.65 -10.62
CA ARG A 231 22.58 -21.35 -10.22
C ARG A 231 22.02 -20.82 -8.91
N ARG A 232 20.81 -21.22 -8.49
CA ARG A 232 20.21 -20.82 -7.21
C ARG A 232 21.07 -21.23 -6.01
N PHE A 233 21.71 -22.40 -6.10
CA PHE A 233 22.50 -23.03 -5.05
C PHE A 233 23.94 -22.54 -4.95
N TYR A 234 24.39 -21.69 -5.88
CA TYR A 234 25.72 -21.09 -5.86
C TYR A 234 25.65 -19.57 -5.70
N LYS A 235 26.63 -19.02 -4.96
CA LYS A 235 26.96 -17.59 -5.00
C LYS A 235 27.83 -17.29 -6.23
N ASN A 236 28.90 -18.06 -6.42
CA ASN A 236 29.87 -17.91 -7.51
C ASN A 236 29.76 -19.08 -8.51
N TRP A 237 28.81 -18.99 -9.45
CA TRP A 237 28.58 -20.06 -10.43
C TRP A 237 29.81 -20.34 -11.30
N TYR A 238 30.47 -19.30 -11.80
CA TYR A 238 31.57 -19.43 -12.76
C TYR A 238 32.81 -20.16 -12.21
N ARG A 239 33.12 -19.97 -10.92
CA ARG A 239 34.22 -20.65 -10.21
C ARG A 239 33.86 -22.04 -9.66
N SER A 240 32.58 -22.38 -9.62
CA SER A 240 32.14 -23.64 -9.01
C SER A 240 32.34 -24.83 -9.95
N LYS A 241 32.53 -26.02 -9.38
CA LYS A 241 32.52 -27.31 -10.13
C LYS A 241 31.11 -27.74 -10.56
N ARG A 242 30.07 -26.95 -10.26
CA ARG A 242 28.65 -27.15 -10.66
C ARG A 242 28.04 -28.52 -10.33
N LYS A 243 28.50 -29.18 -9.26
CA LYS A 243 28.04 -30.52 -8.81
C LYS A 243 26.67 -30.57 -8.10
N ALA A 244 25.86 -29.52 -8.16
CA ALA A 244 24.55 -29.53 -7.51
C ALA A 244 23.63 -30.56 -8.20
N PHE A 245 23.00 -31.42 -7.41
CA PHE A 245 22.09 -32.50 -7.84
C PHE A 245 22.71 -33.64 -8.66
N THR A 246 24.03 -33.70 -8.87
CA THR A 246 24.64 -34.80 -9.65
C THR A 246 24.48 -36.16 -8.98
N SER A 247 24.64 -36.24 -7.66
CA SER A 247 24.40 -37.49 -6.90
C SER A 247 22.91 -37.76 -6.69
N TYR A 248 22.06 -36.73 -6.78
CA TYR A 248 20.61 -36.90 -6.62
C TYR A 248 19.99 -37.50 -7.88
N ALA A 249 20.43 -37.05 -9.07
CA ALA A 249 19.96 -37.60 -10.34
C ALA A 249 20.20 -39.13 -10.44
N LYS A 250 21.32 -39.63 -9.90
CA LYS A 250 21.60 -41.08 -9.85
C LYS A 250 20.55 -41.89 -9.08
N LYS A 251 19.80 -41.28 -8.15
CA LYS A 251 18.75 -41.98 -7.40
C LYS A 251 17.54 -42.35 -8.24
N TYR A 252 17.39 -41.76 -9.43
CA TYR A 252 16.34 -42.14 -10.37
C TYR A 252 16.68 -43.43 -11.12
N THR A 253 17.97 -43.68 -11.38
CA THR A 253 18.45 -44.87 -12.09
C THR A 253 18.86 -46.01 -11.16
N GLU A 254 19.44 -45.70 -9.99
CA GLU A 254 19.85 -46.70 -9.00
C GLU A 254 18.64 -47.37 -8.33
N ASN A 255 18.67 -48.71 -8.23
CA ASN A 255 17.61 -49.53 -7.61
C ASN A 255 16.20 -49.24 -8.16
N ASP A 256 16.09 -48.96 -9.47
CA ASP A 256 14.82 -48.71 -10.15
C ASP A 256 14.00 -47.55 -9.55
N GLY A 257 14.69 -46.49 -9.08
CA GLY A 257 14.03 -45.29 -8.55
C GLY A 257 13.25 -45.51 -7.24
N LYS A 258 13.40 -46.67 -6.57
CA LYS A 258 12.66 -47.04 -5.35
C LYS A 258 12.74 -45.98 -4.26
N ALA A 259 13.88 -45.30 -4.13
CA ALA A 259 14.05 -44.21 -3.16
C ALA A 259 13.07 -43.05 -3.41
N ILE A 260 12.85 -42.67 -4.67
CA ILE A 260 11.93 -41.61 -5.08
C ILE A 260 10.48 -42.04 -4.85
N THR A 261 10.13 -43.26 -5.28
CA THR A 261 8.78 -43.82 -5.09
C THR A 261 8.41 -43.88 -3.61
N ARG A 262 9.33 -44.38 -2.75
CA ARG A 262 9.14 -44.40 -1.30
C ARG A 262 8.91 -43.00 -0.73
N ASP A 263 9.69 -42.02 -1.17
CA ASP A 263 9.56 -40.65 -0.65
C ASP A 263 8.26 -39.99 -1.10
N LEU A 264 7.76 -40.30 -2.31
CA LEU A 264 6.43 -39.89 -2.79
C LEU A 264 5.30 -40.56 -2.00
N GLU A 265 5.38 -41.87 -1.74
CA GLU A 265 4.42 -42.61 -0.92
C GLU A 265 4.36 -42.07 0.51
N ARG A 266 5.50 -41.70 1.09
CA ARG A 266 5.55 -41.02 2.40
C ARG A 266 4.77 -39.71 2.37
N ILE A 267 4.84 -38.94 1.28
CA ILE A 267 4.05 -37.71 1.15
C ILE A 267 2.57 -38.05 1.09
N LYS A 268 2.17 -39.04 0.28
CA LYS A 268 0.78 -39.47 0.16
C LYS A 268 0.19 -39.92 1.51
N LYS A 269 0.98 -40.64 2.32
CA LYS A 269 0.53 -41.25 3.58
C LYS A 269 0.41 -40.25 4.74
N TYR A 270 1.36 -39.33 4.89
CA TYR A 270 1.49 -38.55 6.12
C TYR A 270 1.25 -37.04 5.96
N CYS A 271 1.33 -36.50 4.75
CA CYS A 271 1.25 -35.05 4.56
C CYS A 271 -0.19 -34.57 4.41
N THR A 272 -0.48 -33.41 5.01
CA THR A 272 -1.77 -32.73 4.86
C THR A 272 -1.71 -31.62 3.80
N VAL A 273 -0.52 -31.11 3.49
CA VAL A 273 -0.32 -30.06 2.49
C VAL A 273 0.78 -30.47 1.52
N VAL A 274 0.51 -30.32 0.22
CA VAL A 274 1.46 -30.59 -0.86
C VAL A 274 1.79 -29.29 -1.58
N ARG A 275 3.07 -29.04 -1.83
CA ARG A 275 3.54 -27.89 -2.61
C ARG A 275 4.49 -28.33 -3.70
N VAL A 276 4.34 -27.79 -4.90
CA VAL A 276 5.33 -27.98 -5.96
C VAL A 276 6.43 -26.93 -5.86
N LEU A 277 7.65 -27.32 -6.22
CA LEU A 277 8.78 -26.43 -6.42
C LEU A 277 8.80 -26.04 -7.89
N ALA A 278 8.58 -24.76 -8.17
CA ALA A 278 8.65 -24.22 -9.51
C ALA A 278 9.75 -23.16 -9.60
N HIS A 279 10.37 -23.03 -10.77
CA HIS A 279 11.31 -21.95 -11.02
C HIS A 279 10.99 -21.20 -12.31
N THR A 280 11.34 -19.91 -12.33
CA THR A 280 11.23 -19.06 -13.51
C THR A 280 12.28 -19.41 -14.56
N GLN A 281 11.96 -19.18 -15.82
CA GLN A 281 12.93 -19.24 -16.92
C GLN A 281 13.52 -17.85 -17.20
N MET A 282 14.75 -17.62 -16.74
CA MET A 282 15.36 -16.30 -16.73
C MET A 282 16.03 -15.90 -18.05
N ARG A 283 16.43 -16.86 -18.89
CA ARG A 283 16.93 -16.53 -20.24
C ARG A 283 15.85 -15.94 -21.14
N LYS A 284 14.59 -16.37 -20.94
CA LYS A 284 13.41 -15.83 -21.65
C LYS A 284 13.18 -14.35 -21.30
N VAL A 285 13.33 -14.00 -20.02
CA VAL A 285 13.19 -12.61 -19.53
C VAL A 285 14.51 -11.85 -19.69
N LYS A 286 14.60 -10.98 -20.71
CA LYS A 286 15.82 -10.23 -21.11
C LYS A 286 16.26 -9.12 -20.11
N ILE A 287 16.33 -9.42 -18.81
CA ILE A 287 16.70 -8.47 -17.73
C ILE A 287 18.15 -8.63 -17.24
N GLY A 288 18.93 -9.53 -17.85
CA GLY A 288 20.37 -9.74 -17.57
C GLY A 288 20.69 -10.70 -16.42
N GLN A 289 19.73 -11.00 -15.54
CA GLN A 289 19.89 -12.01 -14.49
C GLN A 289 19.74 -13.42 -15.08
N LYS A 290 20.72 -14.31 -14.87
CA LYS A 290 20.67 -15.73 -15.32
C LYS A 290 20.20 -16.72 -14.24
N LYS A 291 20.00 -16.25 -13.00
CA LYS A 291 19.72 -17.06 -11.81
C LYS A 291 18.21 -17.18 -11.61
N ALA A 292 17.62 -18.36 -11.79
CA ALA A 292 16.17 -18.57 -11.67
C ALA A 292 15.64 -18.31 -10.26
N HIS A 293 14.42 -17.78 -10.15
CA HIS A 293 13.72 -17.65 -8.88
C HIS A 293 12.94 -18.93 -8.58
N LEU A 294 13.37 -19.68 -7.55
CA LEU A 294 12.72 -20.92 -7.10
C LEU A 294 11.69 -20.64 -5.99
N LEU A 295 10.43 -20.99 -6.18
CA LEU A 295 9.38 -20.87 -5.17
C LEU A 295 8.65 -22.20 -4.95
N GLU A 296 8.04 -22.31 -3.78
CA GLU A 296 7.00 -23.29 -3.52
C GLU A 296 5.64 -22.69 -3.91
N VAL A 297 4.83 -23.46 -4.62
CA VAL A 297 3.43 -23.14 -4.92
C VAL A 297 2.55 -24.23 -4.33
N GLN A 298 1.53 -23.86 -3.56
CA GLN A 298 0.61 -24.84 -2.98
C GLN A 298 -0.34 -25.36 -4.05
N VAL A 299 -0.49 -26.68 -4.09
CA VAL A 299 -1.45 -27.38 -4.95
C VAL A 299 -2.74 -27.57 -4.16
N ASN A 300 -3.83 -27.01 -4.66
CA ASN A 300 -5.15 -27.13 -4.07
C ASN A 300 -6.08 -27.95 -4.98
N GLY A 301 -7.13 -28.53 -4.40
CA GLY A 301 -8.08 -29.40 -5.12
C GLY A 301 -7.71 -30.89 -5.07
N GLY A 302 -8.73 -31.75 -5.11
CA GLY A 302 -8.56 -33.21 -5.02
C GLY A 302 -8.00 -33.72 -3.70
N THR A 303 -7.75 -35.03 -3.65
CA THR A 303 -7.12 -35.70 -2.51
C THR A 303 -5.60 -35.52 -2.50
N ILE A 304 -4.95 -35.75 -1.36
CA ILE A 304 -3.49 -35.64 -1.24
C ILE A 304 -2.76 -36.57 -2.22
N ALA A 305 -3.23 -37.80 -2.39
CA ALA A 305 -2.64 -38.75 -3.33
C ALA A 305 -2.66 -38.21 -4.77
N GLN A 306 -3.84 -37.74 -5.22
CA GLN A 306 -3.99 -37.16 -6.55
C GLN A 306 -3.12 -35.92 -6.75
N LYS A 307 -2.95 -35.06 -5.73
CA LYS A 307 -2.03 -33.91 -5.80
C LYS A 307 -0.58 -34.32 -6.00
N VAL A 308 -0.13 -35.39 -5.35
CA VAL A 308 1.24 -35.90 -5.50
C VAL A 308 1.43 -36.50 -6.89
N ASP A 309 0.45 -37.24 -7.39
CA ASP A 309 0.50 -37.84 -8.73
C ASP A 309 0.50 -36.76 -9.81
N TRP A 310 -0.39 -35.77 -9.69
CA TRP A 310 -0.40 -34.59 -10.55
C TRP A 310 0.96 -33.86 -10.52
N ALA A 311 1.54 -33.66 -9.33
CA ALA A 311 2.83 -33.01 -9.20
C ALA A 311 3.95 -33.80 -9.90
N LYS A 312 3.96 -35.13 -9.76
CA LYS A 312 4.95 -36.01 -10.42
C LYS A 312 4.81 -35.96 -11.94
N GLU A 313 3.59 -36.00 -12.47
CA GLU A 313 3.32 -35.92 -13.91
C GLU A 313 3.76 -34.59 -14.52
N HIS A 314 3.76 -33.52 -13.72
CA HIS A 314 4.18 -32.19 -14.13
C HIS A 314 5.66 -31.89 -13.89
N PHE A 315 6.47 -32.85 -13.46
CA PHE A 315 7.91 -32.66 -13.37
C PHE A 315 8.51 -32.36 -14.75
N GLU A 316 9.40 -31.37 -14.79
CA GLU A 316 10.13 -30.92 -15.98
C GLU A 316 9.24 -30.28 -17.06
N LYS A 317 7.93 -30.19 -16.82
CA LYS A 317 6.98 -29.54 -17.72
C LYS A 317 6.87 -28.04 -17.41
N GLU A 318 6.62 -27.29 -18.48
CA GLU A 318 6.32 -25.86 -18.40
C GLU A 318 4.86 -25.65 -17.99
N VAL A 319 4.65 -24.68 -17.11
CA VAL A 319 3.33 -24.18 -16.72
C VAL A 319 3.22 -22.73 -17.16
N SER A 320 2.23 -22.45 -17.99
CA SER A 320 1.94 -21.11 -18.47
C SER A 320 1.07 -20.35 -17.47
N VAL A 321 0.99 -19.04 -17.65
CA VAL A 321 0.22 -18.18 -16.75
C VAL A 321 -1.29 -18.38 -16.91
N SER A 322 -1.75 -18.74 -18.12
CA SER A 322 -3.15 -19.05 -18.42
C SER A 322 -3.66 -20.32 -17.75
N ASP A 323 -2.76 -21.25 -17.39
CA ASP A 323 -3.13 -22.49 -16.70
C ASP A 323 -3.43 -22.24 -15.21
N VAL A 324 -2.98 -21.11 -14.67
CA VAL A 324 -3.13 -20.75 -13.26
C VAL A 324 -4.22 -19.72 -13.04
N PHE A 325 -4.32 -18.75 -13.96
CA PHE A 325 -5.12 -17.56 -13.81
C PHE A 325 -6.07 -17.36 -14.98
N GLU A 326 -7.22 -16.77 -14.68
CA GLU A 326 -8.29 -16.52 -15.65
C GLU A 326 -8.41 -15.02 -15.96
N PRO A 327 -8.80 -14.63 -17.19
CA PRO A 327 -9.17 -13.24 -17.48
C PRO A 327 -10.28 -12.76 -16.55
N SER A 328 -10.26 -11.48 -16.18
CA SER A 328 -11.26 -10.90 -15.27
C SER A 328 -11.30 -11.51 -13.86
N GLU A 329 -10.32 -12.29 -13.40
CA GLU A 329 -10.29 -12.67 -11.97
C GLU A 329 -9.59 -11.62 -11.10
N ASN A 330 -9.74 -11.73 -9.78
CA ASN A 330 -8.98 -10.91 -8.82
C ASN A 330 -7.81 -11.71 -8.23
N VAL A 331 -6.63 -11.12 -8.26
CA VAL A 331 -5.41 -11.69 -7.70
C VAL A 331 -4.79 -10.79 -6.65
N ASP A 332 -3.94 -11.40 -5.83
CA ASP A 332 -3.11 -10.70 -4.86
C ASP A 332 -1.68 -10.61 -5.38
N ILE A 333 -1.09 -9.42 -5.32
CA ILE A 333 0.28 -9.16 -5.76
C ILE A 333 1.17 -9.03 -4.55
N ILE A 334 2.15 -9.91 -4.46
CA ILE A 334 3.09 -9.98 -3.35
C ILE A 334 4.46 -9.58 -3.90
N ALA A 335 4.99 -8.46 -3.39
CA ALA A 335 6.21 -7.88 -3.89
C ALA A 335 6.99 -7.10 -2.83
N VAL A 336 8.18 -6.67 -3.21
CA VAL A 336 8.98 -5.73 -2.42
C VAL A 336 8.88 -4.35 -3.07
N THR A 337 8.49 -3.34 -2.29
CA THR A 337 8.28 -1.98 -2.79
C THR A 337 9.59 -1.35 -3.31
N LYS A 338 9.47 -0.27 -4.11
CA LYS A 338 10.63 0.54 -4.52
C LYS A 338 11.35 1.06 -3.26
N GLY A 339 12.68 1.02 -3.26
CA GLY A 339 13.49 1.55 -2.16
C GLY A 339 13.71 3.05 -2.31
N HIS A 340 13.66 3.78 -1.20
CA HIS A 340 13.95 5.22 -1.13
C HIS A 340 15.10 5.54 -0.14
N GLY A 341 15.74 4.52 0.43
CA GLY A 341 16.85 4.71 1.37
C GLY A 341 16.40 5.24 2.73
N PHE A 342 17.26 6.05 3.35
CA PHE A 342 16.97 6.70 4.62
C PHE A 342 16.17 7.98 4.38
N GLU A 343 14.98 8.07 4.96
CA GLU A 343 14.06 9.19 4.77
C GLU A 343 13.71 9.86 6.10
N GLY A 344 13.51 11.18 6.04
CA GLY A 344 13.06 11.99 7.17
C GLY A 344 11.60 11.68 7.57
N VAL A 345 11.19 12.14 8.76
CA VAL A 345 9.85 11.89 9.31
C VAL A 345 8.72 12.37 8.39
N THR A 346 8.90 13.51 7.72
CA THR A 346 7.88 14.10 6.83
C THR A 346 7.54 13.17 5.67
N HIS A 347 8.53 12.69 4.92
CA HIS A 347 8.27 11.84 3.73
C HIS A 347 7.95 10.40 4.14
N ARG A 348 8.62 9.87 5.17
CA ARG A 348 8.42 8.49 5.64
C ARG A 348 7.06 8.27 6.30
N TRP A 349 6.54 9.24 7.05
CA TRP A 349 5.32 9.11 7.85
C TRP A 349 4.19 10.05 7.43
N GLY A 350 4.44 11.04 6.57
CA GLY A 350 3.44 12.02 6.14
C GLY A 350 3.12 13.09 7.18
N THR A 351 4.05 13.37 8.11
CA THR A 351 3.84 14.39 9.15
C THR A 351 3.87 15.80 8.56
N LYS A 352 3.09 16.73 9.12
CA LYS A 352 3.13 18.14 8.73
C LYS A 352 4.53 18.74 8.98
N LYS A 353 4.99 19.60 8.07
CA LYS A 353 6.22 20.40 8.25
C LYS A 353 5.98 21.51 9.27
N LEU A 354 7.00 21.88 10.04
CA LEU A 354 6.92 23.00 10.99
C LEU A 354 6.95 24.36 10.26
N PRO A 355 6.54 25.46 10.93
CA PRO A 355 6.58 26.80 10.35
C PRO A 355 7.98 27.22 9.89
N ARG A 356 8.06 28.10 8.89
CA ARG A 356 9.31 28.59 8.28
C ARG A 356 10.30 29.15 9.31
N LYS A 357 9.81 29.86 10.34
CA LYS A 357 10.62 30.50 11.39
C LYS A 357 11.14 29.53 12.46
N THR A 358 11.01 28.23 12.27
CA THR A 358 11.49 27.24 13.24
C THR A 358 13.02 27.15 13.20
N HIS A 359 13.66 27.40 14.34
CA HIS A 359 15.10 27.24 14.47
C HIS A 359 15.52 25.74 14.44
N LYS A 360 16.70 25.46 13.88
CA LYS A 360 17.26 24.10 13.71
C LYS A 360 16.37 23.16 12.88
N GLY A 361 15.77 23.69 11.80
CA GLY A 361 15.10 22.91 10.77
C GLY A 361 13.62 22.62 11.01
N LEU A 362 12.89 22.49 9.89
CA LEU A 362 11.43 22.41 9.86
C LEU A 362 10.85 21.02 9.52
N ARG A 363 11.69 20.09 9.02
CA ARG A 363 11.28 18.73 8.58
C ARG A 363 11.45 17.69 9.69
N LYS A 364 10.93 18.00 10.88
CA LYS A 364 11.01 17.18 12.09
C LYS A 364 9.67 17.11 12.81
N VAL A 365 9.51 16.13 13.68
CA VAL A 365 8.42 16.10 14.67
C VAL A 365 8.88 16.94 15.85
N ALA A 366 8.05 17.89 16.30
CA ALA A 366 8.42 18.81 17.38
C ALA A 366 8.45 18.10 18.75
N CYS A 367 7.35 17.46 19.13
CA CYS A 367 7.24 16.72 20.40
C CYS A 367 7.28 15.21 20.14
N ILE A 368 8.25 14.50 20.73
CA ILE A 368 8.44 13.05 20.57
C ILE A 368 7.80 12.21 21.68
N GLY A 369 7.15 12.85 22.66
CA GLY A 369 6.51 12.20 23.80
C GLY A 369 6.32 13.18 24.95
N ALA A 370 5.43 12.82 25.88
CA ALA A 370 5.34 13.50 27.17
C ALA A 370 6.54 13.12 28.05
N TRP A 371 6.72 13.82 29.18
CA TRP A 371 7.76 13.48 30.16
C TRP A 371 7.57 12.07 30.72
N HIS A 372 6.33 11.72 31.07
CA HIS A 372 5.95 10.41 31.57
C HIS A 372 5.08 9.69 30.52
N PRO A 373 5.42 8.46 30.10
CA PRO A 373 6.58 7.67 30.53
C PRO A 373 7.90 8.20 29.94
N SER A 374 9.00 8.13 30.69
CA SER A 374 10.32 8.66 30.33
C SER A 374 11.06 7.81 29.30
N ARG A 375 10.37 7.50 28.20
CA ARG A 375 10.87 6.74 27.06
C ARG A 375 10.13 7.14 25.79
N VAL A 376 10.84 7.13 24.67
CA VAL A 376 10.21 7.35 23.37
C VAL A 376 9.41 6.11 22.98
N MET A 377 8.11 6.27 22.76
CA MET A 377 7.26 5.15 22.34
C MET A 377 7.54 4.73 20.89
N TYR A 378 7.40 3.44 20.60
CA TYR A 378 7.53 2.89 19.24
C TYR A 378 6.52 3.48 18.24
N SER A 379 5.42 4.02 18.77
CA SER A 379 4.37 4.69 18.01
C SER A 379 4.81 6.08 17.54
N VAL A 380 5.89 6.65 18.04
CA VAL A 380 6.32 7.99 17.61
C VAL A 380 6.94 7.92 16.21
N ALA A 381 6.56 8.83 15.32
CA ALA A 381 7.11 8.87 13.97
C ALA A 381 8.60 9.27 14.01
N ARG A 382 9.48 8.39 13.50
CA ARG A 382 10.94 8.58 13.45
C ARG A 382 11.48 8.44 12.03
N ALA A 383 12.57 9.14 11.72
CA ALA A 383 13.30 8.99 10.46
C ALA A 383 13.91 7.58 10.34
N GLY A 384 14.24 7.15 9.13
CA GLY A 384 14.82 5.84 8.86
C GLY A 384 14.44 5.27 7.50
N GLN A 385 14.62 3.96 7.31
CA GLN A 385 14.33 3.29 6.05
C GLN A 385 12.90 3.58 5.53
N ASN A 386 12.80 3.99 4.27
CA ASN A 386 11.56 4.06 3.52
C ASN A 386 11.66 3.27 2.22
N GLY A 387 10.60 2.55 1.89
CA GLY A 387 10.58 1.64 0.74
C GLY A 387 11.45 0.39 0.94
N TYR A 388 11.46 -0.48 -0.08
CA TYR A 388 12.03 -1.83 0.00
C TYR A 388 11.38 -2.68 1.11
N HIS A 389 10.07 -2.54 1.30
CA HIS A 389 9.29 -3.30 2.26
C HIS A 389 8.54 -4.43 1.54
N HIS A 390 8.36 -5.59 2.19
CA HIS A 390 7.47 -6.65 1.69
C HIS A 390 6.01 -6.23 1.86
N ARG A 391 5.22 -6.29 0.79
CA ARG A 391 3.80 -5.93 0.77
C ARG A 391 3.00 -6.95 -0.04
N THR A 392 1.74 -7.10 0.35
CA THR A 392 0.71 -7.81 -0.40
C THR A 392 -0.37 -6.80 -0.73
N GLU A 393 -0.52 -6.49 -2.01
CA GLU A 393 -1.64 -5.70 -2.52
C GLU A 393 -2.73 -6.67 -2.96
N VAL A 394 -3.89 -6.58 -2.33
CA VAL A 394 -5.01 -7.49 -2.59
C VAL A 394 -5.98 -6.92 -3.61
N ASN A 395 -6.80 -7.78 -4.21
CA ASN A 395 -7.91 -7.43 -5.10
C ASN A 395 -7.46 -6.66 -6.37
N LYS A 396 -6.39 -7.12 -7.01
CA LYS A 396 -5.96 -6.60 -8.31
C LYS A 396 -6.66 -7.40 -9.40
N LYS A 397 -7.55 -6.75 -10.13
CA LYS A 397 -8.29 -7.36 -11.24
C LYS A 397 -7.35 -7.58 -12.44
N ILE A 398 -7.37 -8.78 -13.02
CA ILE A 398 -6.72 -9.08 -14.30
C ILE A 398 -7.63 -8.58 -15.42
N TYR A 399 -7.09 -7.78 -16.34
CA TYR A 399 -7.83 -7.25 -17.48
C TYR A 399 -7.61 -8.06 -18.74
N ARG A 400 -6.38 -8.58 -18.92
CA ARG A 400 -6.03 -9.43 -20.04
C ARG A 400 -4.86 -10.32 -19.66
N ILE A 401 -4.89 -11.55 -20.16
CA ILE A 401 -3.74 -12.45 -20.23
C ILE A 401 -3.39 -12.52 -21.71
N GLY A 402 -2.23 -11.99 -22.10
CA GLY A 402 -1.79 -11.96 -23.49
C GLY A 402 -0.75 -13.03 -23.75
N LYS A 403 -0.77 -13.59 -24.97
CA LYS A 403 0.17 -14.61 -25.42
C LYS A 403 1.38 -14.00 -26.12
N ALA A 404 2.53 -14.64 -25.95
CA ALA A 404 3.80 -14.26 -26.57
C ALA A 404 3.73 -14.25 -28.10
N ASP A 405 3.16 -15.32 -28.66
CA ASP A 405 3.15 -15.61 -30.11
C ASP A 405 2.10 -14.79 -30.88
N ASP A 406 1.15 -14.18 -30.16
CA ASP A 406 0.10 -13.35 -30.75
C ASP A 406 0.63 -11.95 -31.10
N GLU A 407 0.76 -11.68 -32.40
CA GLU A 407 1.18 -10.38 -32.92
C GLU A 407 0.16 -9.26 -32.64
N GLY A 408 -1.11 -9.63 -32.42
CA GLY A 408 -2.22 -8.75 -32.06
C GLY A 408 -2.54 -8.73 -30.57
N ASN A 409 -1.59 -9.10 -29.69
CA ASN A 409 -1.90 -9.25 -28.25
C ASN A 409 -2.33 -7.95 -27.53
N ALA A 410 -2.16 -6.77 -28.17
CA ALA A 410 -2.70 -5.50 -27.73
C ALA A 410 -3.79 -4.92 -28.65
N SER A 411 -4.23 -5.65 -29.65
CA SER A 411 -5.43 -5.37 -30.46
C SER A 411 -6.70 -5.75 -29.72
N THR A 412 -7.83 -5.18 -30.10
CA THR A 412 -9.13 -5.51 -29.48
C THR A 412 -10.19 -5.68 -30.57
N GLU A 413 -11.39 -6.12 -30.19
CA GLU A 413 -12.52 -6.24 -31.13
C GLU A 413 -12.91 -4.89 -31.75
N PHE A 414 -12.66 -3.78 -31.03
CA PHE A 414 -12.98 -2.42 -31.47
C PHE A 414 -11.80 -1.70 -32.13
N ASP A 415 -10.57 -2.14 -31.84
CA ASP A 415 -9.33 -1.60 -32.41
C ASP A 415 -8.62 -2.69 -33.19
N LEU A 416 -8.91 -2.70 -34.50
CA LEU A 416 -8.41 -3.66 -35.48
C LEU A 416 -6.92 -3.50 -35.82
N THR A 417 -6.27 -2.45 -35.30
CA THR A 417 -4.85 -2.21 -35.51
C THR A 417 -4.04 -3.35 -34.91
N LYS A 418 -3.36 -4.15 -35.73
CA LYS A 418 -2.46 -5.21 -35.26
C LYS A 418 -1.27 -4.61 -34.54
N LYS A 419 -1.21 -4.77 -33.22
CA LYS A 419 -0.15 -4.21 -32.38
C LYS A 419 0.15 -5.12 -31.19
N ARG A 420 1.44 -5.18 -30.84
CA ARG A 420 1.93 -5.85 -29.65
C ARG A 420 1.88 -4.92 -28.43
N ILE A 421 1.83 -5.49 -27.23
CA ILE A 421 1.76 -4.75 -25.96
C ILE A 421 3.00 -3.88 -25.67
N THR A 422 4.13 -4.18 -26.30
CA THR A 422 5.34 -3.39 -26.16
C THR A 422 5.12 -2.02 -26.82
N PRO A 423 5.23 -0.91 -26.08
CA PRO A 423 5.05 0.41 -26.65
C PRO A 423 6.18 0.76 -27.63
N MET A 424 5.96 1.74 -28.51
CA MET A 424 6.99 2.25 -29.41
C MET A 424 8.27 2.64 -28.64
N GLY A 425 9.43 2.12 -29.06
CA GLY A 425 10.70 2.31 -28.37
C GLY A 425 10.90 1.44 -27.10
N GLY A 426 9.96 0.55 -26.80
CA GLY A 426 10.01 -0.35 -25.65
C GLY A 426 9.59 0.29 -24.32
N PHE A 427 9.36 -0.53 -23.30
CA PHE A 427 9.08 -0.02 -21.96
C PHE A 427 10.36 0.61 -21.38
N PRO A 428 10.34 1.88 -20.91
CA PRO A 428 11.55 2.55 -20.43
C PRO A 428 12.20 1.79 -19.29
N HIS A 429 13.51 1.55 -19.37
CA HIS A 429 14.30 0.75 -18.42
C HIS A 429 13.93 -0.73 -18.29
N TYR A 430 13.00 -1.24 -19.10
CA TYR A 430 12.66 -2.66 -19.18
C TYR A 430 13.10 -3.27 -20.51
N GLY A 431 12.63 -2.68 -21.63
CA GLY A 431 12.80 -3.20 -22.98
C GLY A 431 11.48 -3.74 -23.54
N ILE A 432 11.59 -4.79 -24.34
CA ILE A 432 10.48 -5.44 -25.05
C ILE A 432 9.93 -6.58 -24.18
N VAL A 433 8.60 -6.70 -24.12
CA VAL A 433 7.90 -7.87 -23.57
C VAL A 433 7.79 -8.91 -24.68
N ASN A 434 8.45 -10.05 -24.52
CA ASN A 434 8.49 -11.12 -25.52
C ASN A 434 7.71 -12.37 -25.10
N GLU A 435 7.41 -12.51 -23.82
CA GLU A 435 6.71 -13.68 -23.26
C GLU A 435 5.24 -13.35 -22.96
N ASP A 436 4.48 -14.38 -22.56
CA ASP A 436 3.13 -14.23 -22.02
C ASP A 436 3.10 -13.14 -20.95
N PHE A 437 2.03 -12.36 -20.88
CA PHE A 437 1.91 -11.27 -19.92
C PHE A 437 0.54 -11.21 -19.26
N ILE A 438 0.52 -10.67 -18.04
CA ILE A 438 -0.71 -10.28 -17.35
C ILE A 438 -0.80 -8.76 -17.32
N MET A 439 -1.95 -8.26 -17.75
CA MET A 439 -2.35 -6.88 -17.55
C MET A 439 -3.24 -6.78 -16.32
N ILE A 440 -2.80 -6.00 -15.32
CA ILE A 440 -3.55 -5.80 -14.07
C ILE A 440 -4.07 -4.37 -13.97
N LYS A 441 -5.19 -4.20 -13.26
CA LYS A 441 -5.72 -2.89 -12.91
C LYS A 441 -4.78 -2.11 -12.00
N GLY A 442 -4.50 -0.87 -12.39
CA GLY A 442 -3.80 0.13 -11.58
C GLY A 442 -2.30 -0.17 -11.44
N CYS A 443 -1.71 0.41 -10.39
CA CYS A 443 -0.31 0.18 -10.05
C CYS A 443 -0.12 -1.13 -9.26
N CYS A 444 1.11 -1.62 -9.20
CA CYS A 444 1.52 -2.64 -8.23
C CYS A 444 2.84 -2.29 -7.54
N ALA A 445 3.08 -2.87 -6.37
CA ALA A 445 4.31 -2.71 -5.62
C ALA A 445 5.56 -3.13 -6.41
N GLY A 446 6.62 -2.34 -6.26
CA GLY A 446 7.94 -2.63 -6.83
C GLY A 446 8.31 -1.74 -8.01
N ALA A 447 9.61 -1.69 -8.29
CA ALA A 447 10.17 -1.02 -9.47
C ALA A 447 10.02 -1.91 -10.72
N LYS A 448 10.29 -1.35 -11.91
CA LYS A 448 10.44 -2.15 -13.14
C LYS A 448 11.53 -3.22 -12.95
N LYS A 449 11.44 -4.34 -13.68
CA LYS A 449 12.28 -5.55 -13.54
C LYS A 449 12.16 -6.29 -12.19
N ARG A 450 11.28 -5.83 -11.28
CA ARG A 450 11.06 -6.51 -10.00
C ARG A 450 10.28 -7.78 -10.22
N VAL A 451 10.76 -8.87 -9.61
CA VAL A 451 10.00 -10.12 -9.49
C VAL A 451 8.79 -9.94 -8.57
N LEU A 452 7.61 -10.27 -9.07
CA LEU A 452 6.34 -10.22 -8.38
C LEU A 452 5.82 -11.66 -8.23
N THR A 453 5.22 -11.96 -7.08
CA THR A 453 4.48 -13.22 -6.90
C THR A 453 3.00 -12.91 -6.92
N LEU A 454 2.33 -13.41 -7.94
CA LEU A 454 0.89 -13.35 -8.12
C LEU A 454 0.31 -14.55 -7.37
N ARG A 455 -0.78 -14.35 -6.63
CA ARG A 455 -1.47 -15.41 -5.88
C ARG A 455 -2.96 -15.28 -6.12
N LYS A 456 -3.68 -16.40 -6.23
CA LYS A 456 -5.14 -16.40 -6.15
C LYS A 456 -5.60 -15.69 -4.86
N SER A 457 -6.70 -14.96 -4.95
CA SER A 457 -7.22 -14.18 -3.81
C SER A 457 -7.50 -15.07 -2.61
N LEU A 458 -7.18 -14.59 -1.41
CA LEU A 458 -7.62 -15.25 -0.16
C LEU A 458 -9.08 -14.92 0.19
N ARG A 459 -9.66 -13.91 -0.46
CA ARG A 459 -11.00 -13.42 -0.16
C ARG A 459 -11.96 -13.90 -1.24
N VAL A 460 -13.10 -14.45 -0.82
CA VAL A 460 -14.21 -14.67 -1.73
C VAL A 460 -14.79 -13.30 -2.11
N HIS A 461 -14.93 -13.06 -3.41
CA HIS A 461 -15.43 -11.79 -3.93
C HIS A 461 -16.91 -11.90 -4.24
N THR A 462 -17.73 -11.09 -3.58
CA THR A 462 -19.18 -11.00 -3.81
C THR A 462 -19.61 -9.65 -4.39
N LYS A 463 -18.71 -8.66 -4.39
CA LYS A 463 -19.00 -7.33 -4.92
C LYS A 463 -19.10 -7.37 -6.45
N ARG A 464 -20.13 -6.72 -7.01
CA ARG A 464 -20.32 -6.61 -8.48
C ARG A 464 -19.06 -6.13 -9.21
N ALA A 465 -18.41 -5.08 -8.70
CA ALA A 465 -17.16 -4.56 -9.28
C ALA A 465 -15.99 -5.57 -9.30
N ALA A 466 -16.04 -6.59 -8.43
CA ALA A 466 -15.04 -7.65 -8.38
C ALA A 466 -15.38 -8.81 -9.32
N LEU A 467 -16.67 -9.05 -9.61
CA LEU A 467 -17.17 -10.09 -10.52
C LEU A 467 -17.39 -9.61 -11.96
N GLU A 468 -17.25 -8.31 -12.20
CA GLU A 468 -17.40 -7.66 -13.52
C GLU A 468 -16.50 -8.30 -14.59
N ASN A 469 -17.08 -8.74 -15.70
CA ASN A 469 -16.32 -9.20 -16.86
C ASN A 469 -15.72 -7.97 -17.58
N ILE A 470 -14.43 -8.03 -17.88
CA ILE A 470 -13.70 -6.92 -18.48
C ILE A 470 -13.60 -7.15 -19.98
N SER A 471 -14.23 -6.28 -20.77
CA SER A 471 -13.99 -6.14 -22.20
C SER A 471 -13.20 -4.85 -22.45
N LEU A 472 -12.16 -4.90 -23.28
CA LEU A 472 -11.30 -3.76 -23.59
C LEU A 472 -11.61 -3.23 -24.98
N LYS A 473 -11.69 -1.90 -25.11
CA LYS A 473 -11.87 -1.20 -26.40
C LYS A 473 -10.57 -0.73 -27.02
N PHE A 474 -9.60 -0.37 -26.19
CA PHE A 474 -8.33 0.17 -26.65
C PHE A 474 -7.22 -0.05 -25.63
N ILE A 475 -6.02 -0.31 -26.12
CA ILE A 475 -4.80 -0.42 -25.32
C ILE A 475 -3.77 0.56 -25.91
N ASP A 476 -3.23 1.44 -25.06
CA ASP A 476 -2.25 2.44 -25.48
C ASP A 476 -0.84 1.83 -25.62
N THR A 477 -0.34 1.79 -26.85
CA THR A 477 1.00 1.30 -27.24
C THR A 477 1.92 2.44 -27.69
N SER A 478 1.51 3.71 -27.49
CA SER A 478 2.35 4.86 -27.77
C SER A 478 3.66 4.87 -26.96
N SER A 479 4.67 5.60 -27.44
CA SER A 479 5.94 5.74 -26.72
C SER A 479 5.74 6.24 -25.29
N LYS A 480 6.39 5.58 -24.34
CA LYS A 480 6.44 5.99 -22.92
C LYS A 480 7.74 6.74 -22.58
N PHE A 481 8.57 7.00 -23.58
CA PHE A 481 9.75 7.85 -23.48
C PHE A 481 9.41 9.22 -24.08
N GLY A 482 9.16 10.20 -23.22
CA GLY A 482 8.58 11.49 -23.62
C GLY A 482 7.06 11.41 -23.81
N HIS A 483 6.52 12.22 -24.73
CA HIS A 483 5.10 12.27 -25.06
C HIS A 483 4.82 11.47 -26.34
N GLY A 484 4.32 10.24 -26.21
CA GLY A 484 3.92 9.42 -27.34
C GLY A 484 2.70 10.00 -28.07
N ARG A 485 2.81 10.17 -29.39
CA ARG A 485 1.71 10.67 -30.25
C ARG A 485 1.11 9.60 -31.15
N PHE A 486 1.90 8.62 -31.56
CA PHE A 486 1.50 7.54 -32.46
C PHE A 486 1.42 6.23 -31.69
N GLN A 487 0.54 5.33 -32.10
CA GLN A 487 0.36 4.00 -31.52
C GLN A 487 1.26 2.96 -32.19
N THR A 488 1.58 3.15 -33.48
CA THR A 488 2.41 2.24 -34.27
C THR A 488 3.46 2.98 -35.08
N ASP A 489 4.53 2.26 -35.47
CA ASP A 489 5.54 2.81 -36.39
C ASP A 489 4.96 3.11 -37.77
N ALA A 490 3.96 2.34 -38.23
CA ALA A 490 3.27 2.56 -39.49
C ALA A 490 2.51 3.89 -39.50
N GLU A 491 1.75 4.18 -38.44
CA GLU A 491 1.05 5.45 -38.25
C GLU A 491 2.02 6.64 -38.25
N LYS A 492 3.17 6.50 -37.55
CA LYS A 492 4.20 7.54 -37.53
C LYS A 492 4.81 7.78 -38.92
N LYS A 493 5.11 6.72 -39.67
CA LYS A 493 5.64 6.83 -41.04
C LYS A 493 4.64 7.49 -41.98
N ALA A 494 3.36 7.09 -41.91
CA ALA A 494 2.29 7.68 -42.71
C ALA A 494 2.12 9.18 -42.43
N PHE A 495 2.19 9.59 -41.15
CA PHE A 495 2.09 11.00 -40.77
C PHE A 495 3.31 11.83 -41.18
N MET A 496 4.51 11.29 -40.98
CA MET A 496 5.77 12.03 -41.22
C MET A 496 6.18 12.08 -42.69
N GLY A 497 5.65 11.19 -43.53
CA GLY A 497 6.06 11.05 -44.93
C GLY A 497 7.51 10.58 -45.08
N THR A 498 8.05 10.79 -46.28
CA THR A 498 9.45 10.46 -46.60
C THR A 498 10.40 11.43 -45.91
N LEU A 499 11.27 10.93 -45.04
CA LEU A 499 12.26 11.75 -44.36
C LEU A 499 13.59 11.72 -45.12
N LYS A 500 14.48 12.67 -44.82
CA LYS A 500 15.83 12.74 -45.42
C LYS A 500 16.62 11.42 -45.34
N LYS A 501 16.48 10.69 -44.23
CA LYS A 501 17.15 9.40 -44.01
C LYS A 501 16.60 8.24 -44.84
N ASP A 502 15.42 8.41 -45.42
CA ASP A 502 14.74 7.39 -46.23
C ASP A 502 15.03 7.59 -47.74
N LEU A 503 15.71 8.69 -48.10
CA LEU A 503 16.11 9.03 -49.49
C LEU A 503 17.53 8.57 -49.85
N ALA A 504 18.25 7.93 -48.92
CA ALA A 504 19.67 7.59 -49.03
C ALA A 504 19.90 6.08 -49.18
#